data_AF-A0A653CHH4-F1
#
_entry.id   AF-A0A653CHH4-F1
#
_cell.length_a   1.000
_cell.length_b   1.000
_cell.length_c   1.000
_cell.angle_alpha   90.00
_cell.angle_beta   90.00
_cell.angle_gamma   90.00
#
_symmetry.space_group_name_H-M   'P 1'
#
loop_
_entity.id
_entity.type
_entity.pdbx_description
1 polymer ?
#
loop_
_entity_poly.entity_id
_entity_poly.type
_entity_poly.pdbx_seq_one_letter_code
_entity_poly.pdbx_strand_id
1 'polypeptide(L)'
;LLSVVKEVKLEVRPLLLPHLVKLTNIIEPGLTKLNWVSHNWKEFVDKGNEAVQNFKILTERVHDVYVNRVLEVLRSMQMIQLHTLPDNDEDPWAIECFCGKIEAVCRNAAIELHKKSLMVEEAVEEILSLVKRIDIAPEGATTEDGFAFEDQSAGEPATSSSQQQQSDWSLVWECFDKPHILLSGGMAKAMQDIVKSAVGDMRRYYSRKIVDVLVRVTRTSLDALRRRFAMEYISERTPVFKINSVLIIPKVGIQPTLDEVQEVLVRVGKNIVSVSKGVGQWTAGEVQVTKYCIFMYDIQKQ
;
A
#
# COMPACT_ATOMS: atom_id res chain seq x y z
N LEU A 1 -5.15 29.27 -8.56
CA LEU A 1 -6.03 28.12 -8.88
C LEU A 1 -5.39 27.18 -9.90
N LEU A 2 -5.24 27.56 -11.17
CA LEU A 2 -4.72 26.66 -12.22
C LEU A 2 -3.31 26.11 -11.97
N SER A 3 -2.39 26.86 -11.33
CA SER A 3 -1.08 26.33 -10.92
C SER A 3 -1.22 25.20 -9.91
N VAL A 4 -2.00 25.45 -8.84
CA VAL A 4 -2.25 24.50 -7.75
C VAL A 4 -2.99 23.24 -8.25
N VAL A 5 -3.94 23.40 -9.16
CA VAL A 5 -4.69 22.27 -9.77
C VAL A 5 -3.78 21.44 -10.68
N LYS A 6 -2.81 22.05 -11.37
CA LYS A 6 -1.82 21.34 -12.20
C LYS A 6 -0.74 20.61 -11.39
N GLU A 7 -0.43 21.10 -10.19
CA GLU A 7 0.51 20.46 -9.24
C GLU A 7 -0.02 19.16 -8.64
N VAL A 8 -1.33 18.90 -8.75
CA VAL A 8 -1.95 17.64 -8.29
C VAL A 8 -1.49 16.46 -9.16
N LYS A 9 -0.83 15.47 -8.53
CA LYS A 9 -0.44 14.21 -9.18
C LYS A 9 -1.66 13.39 -9.62
N LEU A 10 -1.54 12.75 -10.78
CA LEU A 10 -2.61 12.00 -11.46
C LEU A 10 -3.32 10.97 -10.57
N GLU A 11 -2.56 10.28 -9.70
CA GLU A 11 -3.09 9.22 -8.84
C GLU A 11 -4.03 9.72 -7.74
N VAL A 12 -3.95 11.00 -7.36
CA VAL A 12 -4.80 11.60 -6.31
C VAL A 12 -5.85 12.57 -6.86
N ARG A 13 -5.85 12.84 -8.17
CA ARG A 13 -6.84 13.72 -8.83
C ARG A 13 -8.30 13.27 -8.60
N PRO A 14 -8.65 11.97 -8.74
CA PRO A 14 -10.01 11.52 -8.47
C PRO A 14 -10.53 11.83 -7.06
N LEU A 15 -9.63 11.80 -6.08
CA LEU A 15 -9.97 12.07 -4.68
C LEU A 15 -10.20 13.57 -4.41
N LEU A 16 -9.55 14.45 -5.18
CA LEU A 16 -9.63 15.90 -5.02
C LEU A 16 -10.70 16.55 -5.90
N LEU A 17 -11.38 15.77 -6.76
CA LEU A 17 -12.44 16.25 -7.64
C LEU A 17 -13.60 16.95 -6.89
N PRO A 18 -14.11 16.45 -5.75
CA PRO A 18 -15.16 17.15 -4.98
C PRO A 18 -14.72 18.52 -4.48
N HIS A 19 -13.45 18.65 -4.09
CA HIS A 19 -12.87 19.90 -3.61
C HIS A 19 -12.71 20.91 -4.74
N LEU A 20 -12.35 20.45 -5.94
CA LEU A 20 -12.32 21.28 -7.15
C LEU A 20 -13.72 21.79 -7.53
N VAL A 21 -14.77 20.99 -7.34
CA VAL A 21 -16.16 21.41 -7.54
C VAL A 21 -16.58 22.47 -6.54
N LYS A 22 -16.27 22.30 -5.25
CA LYS A 22 -16.53 23.34 -4.25
C LYS A 22 -15.84 24.66 -4.61
N LEU A 23 -14.58 24.58 -5.02
CA LEU A 23 -13.81 25.74 -5.41
C LEU A 23 -14.39 26.44 -6.64
N THR A 24 -14.90 25.69 -7.62
CA THR A 24 -15.57 26.25 -8.80
C THR A 24 -16.93 26.86 -8.46
N ASN A 25 -17.71 26.25 -7.55
CA ASN A 25 -18.98 26.82 -7.05
C ASN A 25 -18.77 28.11 -6.25
N ILE A 26 -17.67 28.24 -5.50
CA ILE A 26 -17.32 29.49 -4.80
C ILE A 26 -17.01 30.60 -5.82
N ILE A 27 -16.46 30.25 -6.98
CA ILE A 27 -16.07 31.20 -8.03
C ILE A 27 -17.25 31.56 -8.95
N GLU A 28 -18.22 30.66 -9.15
CA GLU A 28 -19.42 30.84 -9.97
C GLU A 28 -20.20 32.14 -9.74
N PRO A 29 -20.52 32.58 -8.50
CA PRO A 29 -21.21 33.84 -8.26
C PRO A 29 -20.37 35.08 -8.64
N GLY A 30 -19.05 34.94 -8.66
CA GLY A 30 -18.11 35.95 -9.18
C GLY A 30 -18.22 36.17 -10.69
N LEU A 31 -18.64 35.13 -11.43
CA LEU A 31 -18.78 35.15 -12.88
C LEU A 31 -20.17 35.58 -13.36
N THR A 32 -21.20 35.45 -12.51
CA THR A 32 -22.60 35.64 -12.89
C THR A 32 -23.30 36.81 -12.20
N LYS A 33 -22.94 37.12 -10.94
CA LYS A 33 -23.70 38.06 -10.08
C LYS A 33 -22.90 39.26 -9.58
N LEU A 34 -21.57 39.15 -9.45
CA LEU A 34 -20.73 40.25 -9.00
C LEU A 34 -20.38 41.21 -10.15
N ASN A 35 -20.63 42.49 -9.93
CA ASN A 35 -20.14 43.59 -10.76
C ASN A 35 -19.06 44.39 -10.01
N TRP A 36 -18.23 45.12 -10.75
CA TRP A 36 -17.10 45.92 -10.24
C TRP A 36 -17.55 47.11 -9.35
N VAL A 37 -18.87 47.26 -9.15
CA VAL A 37 -19.53 48.31 -8.38
C VAL A 37 -20.06 47.79 -7.03
N SER A 38 -20.18 46.47 -6.86
CA SER A 38 -20.70 45.85 -5.63
C SER A 38 -19.78 46.09 -4.44
N HIS A 39 -20.31 46.52 -3.30
CA HIS A 39 -19.49 46.88 -2.12
C HIS A 39 -18.79 45.66 -1.47
N ASN A 40 -19.24 44.45 -1.77
CA ASN A 40 -18.80 43.20 -1.15
C ASN A 40 -17.76 42.43 -1.99
N TRP A 41 -17.20 43.05 -3.04
CA TRP A 41 -16.24 42.38 -3.93
C TRP A 41 -14.95 41.95 -3.23
N LYS A 42 -14.50 42.71 -2.22
CA LYS A 42 -13.30 42.38 -1.44
C LYS A 42 -13.49 41.12 -0.60
N GLU A 43 -14.58 41.05 0.16
CA GLU A 43 -14.92 39.87 0.97
C GLU A 43 -15.07 38.61 0.12
N PHE A 44 -15.61 38.75 -1.10
CA PHE A 44 -15.71 37.65 -2.05
C PHE A 44 -14.33 37.17 -2.53
N VAL A 45 -13.46 38.11 -2.91
CA VAL A 45 -12.09 37.80 -3.33
C VAL A 45 -11.29 37.17 -2.18
N ASP A 46 -11.47 37.65 -0.95
CA ASP A 46 -10.82 37.10 0.24
C ASP A 46 -11.30 35.67 0.54
N LYS A 47 -12.62 35.41 0.48
CA LYS A 47 -13.18 34.05 0.60
C LYS A 47 -12.69 33.11 -0.51
N GLY A 48 -12.60 33.61 -1.74
CA GLY A 48 -12.06 32.84 -2.87
C GLY A 48 -10.58 32.50 -2.69
N ASN A 49 -9.78 33.47 -2.25
CA ASN A 49 -8.36 33.27 -1.95
C ASN A 49 -8.16 32.30 -0.78
N GLU A 50 -8.96 32.41 0.29
CA GLU A 50 -8.94 31.48 1.42
C GLU A 50 -9.28 30.05 0.98
N ALA A 51 -10.32 29.86 0.17
CA ALA A 51 -10.67 28.56 -0.39
C ALA A 51 -9.55 27.96 -1.27
N VAL A 52 -8.87 28.79 -2.07
CA VAL A 52 -7.70 28.36 -2.86
C VAL A 52 -6.54 27.96 -1.95
N GLN A 53 -6.27 28.71 -0.87
CA GLN A 53 -5.21 28.38 0.08
C GLN A 53 -5.50 27.08 0.83
N ASN A 54 -6.75 26.88 1.28
CA ASN A 54 -7.17 25.65 1.93
C ASN A 54 -7.02 24.43 0.99
N PHE A 55 -7.37 24.57 -0.29
CA PHE A 55 -7.15 23.52 -1.29
C PHE A 55 -5.66 23.22 -1.53
N LYS A 56 -4.82 24.26 -1.52
CA LYS A 56 -3.36 24.11 -1.65
C LYS A 56 -2.78 23.33 -0.46
N ILE A 57 -3.13 23.72 0.77
CA ILE A 57 -2.68 23.03 2.00
C ILE A 57 -3.13 21.56 2.00
N LEU A 58 -4.37 21.27 1.58
CA LEU A 58 -4.84 19.89 1.44
C LEU A 58 -4.00 19.10 0.45
N THR A 59 -3.74 19.67 -0.73
CA THR A 59 -2.95 19.02 -1.78
C THR A 59 -1.54 18.72 -1.30
N GLU A 60 -0.86 19.69 -0.68
CA GLU A 60 0.48 19.52 -0.10
C GLU A 60 0.49 18.42 0.97
N ARG A 61 -0.49 18.44 1.89
CA ARG A 61 -0.57 17.43 2.95
C ARG A 61 -0.83 16.02 2.42
N VAL A 62 -1.76 15.86 1.46
CA VAL A 62 -2.01 14.57 0.80
C VAL A 62 -0.76 14.09 0.08
N HIS A 63 -0.04 14.99 -0.57
CA HIS A 63 1.20 14.68 -1.25
C HIS A 63 2.29 14.19 -0.30
N ASP A 64 2.48 14.86 0.84
CA ASP A 64 3.47 14.49 1.84
C ASP A 64 3.19 13.12 2.47
N VAL A 65 1.93 12.83 2.83
CA VAL A 65 1.54 11.51 3.36
C VAL A 65 1.79 10.44 2.29
N TYR A 66 1.42 10.71 1.04
CA TYR A 66 1.63 9.78 -0.06
C TYR A 66 3.12 9.48 -0.30
N VAL A 67 3.97 10.49 -0.43
CA VAL A 67 5.40 10.27 -0.74
C VAL A 67 6.14 9.64 0.44
N ASN A 68 5.99 10.22 1.64
CA ASN A 68 6.83 9.85 2.77
C ASN A 68 6.30 8.64 3.54
N ARG A 69 4.99 8.38 3.53
CA ARG A 69 4.39 7.29 4.32
C ARG A 69 3.85 6.13 3.49
N VAL A 70 3.52 6.35 2.22
CA VAL A 70 3.15 5.24 1.33
C VAL A 70 4.37 4.80 0.53
N LEU A 71 4.96 5.67 -0.31
CA LEU A 71 6.04 5.26 -1.21
C LEU A 71 7.32 4.86 -0.48
N GLU A 72 7.77 5.66 0.49
CA GLU A 72 9.02 5.35 1.20
C GLU A 72 8.89 4.10 2.07
N VAL A 73 7.72 3.87 2.68
CA VAL A 73 7.47 2.63 3.45
C VAL A 73 7.47 1.42 2.51
N LEU A 74 6.81 1.49 1.35
CA LEU A 74 6.86 0.43 0.34
C LEU A 74 8.29 0.16 -0.17
N ARG A 75 9.11 1.21 -0.32
CA ARG A 75 10.52 1.08 -0.69
C ARG A 75 11.31 0.38 0.41
N SER A 76 11.14 0.80 1.65
CA SER A 76 11.79 0.19 2.80
C SER A 76 11.38 -1.28 2.99
N MET A 77 10.15 -1.64 2.62
CA MET A 77 9.65 -3.01 2.66
C MET A 77 10.36 -3.91 1.65
N GLN A 78 10.71 -3.38 0.47
CA GLN A 78 11.49 -4.11 -0.55
C GLN A 78 12.94 -4.36 -0.16
N MET A 79 13.48 -3.55 0.76
CA MET A 79 14.87 -3.68 1.24
C MET A 79 15.03 -4.73 2.34
N ILE A 80 13.94 -5.25 2.92
CA ILE A 80 13.99 -6.31 3.93
C ILE A 80 14.52 -7.59 3.28
N GLN A 81 15.55 -8.16 3.89
CA GLN A 81 16.12 -9.45 3.47
C GLN A 81 15.57 -10.56 4.35
N LEU A 82 15.10 -11.65 3.74
CA LEU A 82 14.58 -12.84 4.45
C LEU A 82 15.65 -13.90 4.71
N HIS A 83 16.88 -13.67 4.26
CA HIS A 83 17.96 -14.64 4.34
C HIS A 83 19.17 -14.01 5.02
N THR A 84 19.89 -14.83 5.78
CA THR A 84 21.20 -14.50 6.34
C THR A 84 22.14 -15.62 6.00
N LEU A 85 23.33 -15.27 5.55
CA LEU A 85 24.38 -16.20 5.18
C LEU A 85 25.67 -15.76 5.87
N PRO A 86 26.62 -16.69 6.10
CA PRO A 86 27.95 -16.31 6.56
C PRO A 86 28.59 -15.35 5.56
N ASP A 87 29.07 -14.21 6.06
CA ASP A 87 29.91 -13.31 5.27
C ASP A 87 31.30 -13.94 5.04
N ASN A 88 32.08 -13.36 4.12
CA ASN A 88 33.32 -13.98 3.64
C ASN A 88 34.40 -14.20 4.73
N ASP A 89 34.26 -13.53 5.87
CA ASP A 89 35.21 -13.58 6.99
C ASP A 89 34.69 -14.42 8.18
N GLU A 90 33.47 -14.99 8.10
CA GLU A 90 32.89 -15.82 9.16
C GLU A 90 33.14 -17.32 8.96
N ASP A 91 33.24 -18.06 10.08
CA ASP A 91 33.31 -19.52 10.06
C ASP A 91 32.03 -20.15 9.47
N PRO A 92 32.15 -21.24 8.69
CA PRO A 92 31.01 -21.98 8.18
C PRO A 92 30.07 -22.46 9.29
N TRP A 93 28.77 -22.34 9.08
CA TRP A 93 27.79 -22.68 10.10
C TRP A 93 27.48 -24.19 10.12
N ALA A 94 27.15 -24.71 11.30
CA ALA A 94 26.50 -26.01 11.40
C ALA A 94 25.07 -25.91 10.82
N ILE A 95 24.56 -27.02 10.27
CA ILE A 95 23.26 -27.05 9.60
C ILE A 95 22.12 -26.64 10.54
N GLU A 96 22.16 -27.08 11.80
CA GLU A 96 21.17 -26.70 12.82
C GLU A 96 21.21 -25.20 13.13
N CYS A 97 22.42 -24.63 13.21
CA CYS A 97 22.61 -23.20 13.45
C CYS A 97 22.07 -22.37 12.27
N PHE A 98 22.30 -22.83 11.03
CA PHE A 98 21.74 -22.21 9.83
C PHE A 98 20.21 -22.19 9.83
N CYS A 99 19.57 -23.32 10.16
CA CYS A 99 18.11 -23.41 10.24
C CYS A 99 17.56 -22.43 11.29
N GLY A 100 18.12 -22.45 12.50
CA GLY A 100 17.68 -21.57 13.58
C GLY A 100 17.90 -20.08 13.30
N LYS A 101 19.01 -19.70 12.66
CA LYS A 101 19.28 -18.31 12.25
C LYS A 101 18.27 -17.84 11.20
N ILE A 102 18.00 -18.64 10.18
CA ILE A 102 17.03 -18.27 9.14
C ILE A 102 15.62 -18.20 9.71
N GLU A 103 15.21 -19.13 10.57
CA GLU A 103 13.91 -19.09 11.24
C GLU A 103 13.75 -17.82 12.08
N ALA A 104 14.78 -17.43 12.83
CA ALA A 104 14.77 -16.19 13.60
C ALA A 104 14.64 -14.95 12.71
N VAL A 105 15.37 -14.91 11.59
CA VAL A 105 15.32 -13.82 10.59
C VAL A 105 13.95 -13.77 9.93
N CYS A 106 13.41 -14.92 9.50
CA CYS A 106 12.09 -15.04 8.90
C CYS A 106 11.00 -14.55 9.86
N ARG A 107 11.10 -14.90 11.15
CA ARG A 107 10.17 -14.43 12.19
C ARG A 107 10.24 -12.92 12.38
N ASN A 108 11.44 -12.36 12.50
CA ASN A 108 11.63 -10.92 12.66
C ASN A 108 11.16 -10.15 11.42
N ALA A 109 11.48 -10.66 10.23
CA ALA A 109 11.05 -10.07 8.97
C ALA A 109 9.52 -10.17 8.78
N ALA A 110 8.87 -11.25 9.21
CA ALA A 110 7.41 -11.36 9.18
C ALA A 110 6.75 -10.24 10.01
N ILE A 111 7.26 -10.01 11.23
CA ILE A 111 6.78 -8.96 12.13
C ILE A 111 7.03 -7.57 11.51
N GLU A 112 8.22 -7.35 10.95
CA GLU A 112 8.57 -6.07 10.35
C GLU A 112 7.75 -5.77 9.08
N LEU A 113 7.61 -6.76 8.17
CA LEU A 113 6.80 -6.66 6.97
C LEU A 113 5.34 -6.41 7.31
N HIS A 114 4.83 -7.07 8.35
CA HIS A 114 3.47 -6.84 8.81
C HIS A 114 3.30 -5.41 9.36
N LYS A 115 4.20 -4.94 10.22
CA LYS A 115 4.17 -3.57 10.73
C LYS A 115 4.23 -2.53 9.60
N LYS A 116 5.09 -2.73 8.60
CA LYS A 116 5.17 -1.85 7.42
C LYS A 116 3.90 -1.89 6.58
N SER A 117 3.27 -3.07 6.42
CA SER A 117 1.97 -3.20 5.75
C SER A 117 0.89 -2.36 6.45
N LEU A 118 0.83 -2.43 7.79
CA LEU A 118 -0.11 -1.63 8.59
C LEU A 118 0.15 -0.13 8.47
N MET A 119 1.41 0.30 8.47
CA MET A 119 1.76 1.72 8.29
C MET A 119 1.27 2.27 6.94
N VAL A 120 1.32 1.45 5.87
CA VAL A 120 0.80 1.83 4.56
C VAL A 120 -0.73 1.87 4.58
N GLU A 121 -1.38 0.93 5.27
CA GLU A 121 -2.84 0.92 5.44
C GLU A 121 -3.33 2.18 6.19
N GLU A 122 -2.71 2.50 7.31
CA GLU A 122 -2.97 3.72 8.08
C GLU A 122 -2.73 4.99 7.26
N ALA A 123 -1.68 5.02 6.44
CA ALA A 123 -1.39 6.18 5.58
C ALA A 123 -2.45 6.33 4.47
N VAL A 124 -2.94 5.24 3.89
CA VAL A 124 -4.03 5.27 2.92
C VAL A 124 -5.33 5.72 3.59
N GLU A 125 -5.67 5.20 4.77
CA GLU A 125 -6.83 5.65 5.54
C GLU A 125 -6.71 7.12 5.97
N GLU A 126 -5.50 7.60 6.30
CA GLU A 126 -5.28 9.02 6.56
C GLU A 126 -5.59 9.85 5.31
N ILE A 127 -5.05 9.51 4.13
CA ILE A 127 -5.34 10.23 2.89
C ILE A 127 -6.85 10.28 2.64
N LEU A 128 -7.56 9.16 2.82
CA LEU A 128 -9.00 9.10 2.70
C LEU A 128 -9.72 9.98 3.73
N SER A 129 -9.22 10.01 4.97
CA SER A 129 -9.75 10.87 6.02
C SER A 129 -9.52 12.36 5.74
N LEU A 130 -8.39 12.74 5.14
CA LEU A 130 -8.08 14.12 4.78
C LEU A 130 -9.02 14.63 3.69
N VAL A 131 -9.32 13.77 2.73
CA VAL A 131 -10.29 14.06 1.67
C VAL A 131 -11.71 14.21 2.24
N LYS A 132 -12.10 13.35 3.20
CA LYS A 132 -13.44 13.38 3.84
C LYS A 132 -13.62 14.50 4.87
N ARG A 133 -12.60 14.86 5.65
CA ARG A 133 -12.74 15.84 6.76
C ARG A 133 -13.04 17.25 6.26
N ILE A 134 -12.63 17.59 5.05
CA ILE A 134 -12.95 18.88 4.42
C ILE A 134 -14.33 18.83 3.73
N ASP A 135 -14.99 17.66 3.71
CA ASP A 135 -16.38 17.57 3.28
C ASP A 135 -17.40 18.10 4.30
N ILE A 136 -17.03 18.21 5.58
CA ILE A 136 -17.92 18.66 6.67
C ILE A 136 -17.56 20.08 7.09
N ALA A 137 -17.96 21.06 6.27
CA ALA A 137 -18.26 22.41 6.72
C ALA A 137 -19.14 23.14 5.68
N PRO A 138 -20.45 22.86 5.62
CA PRO A 138 -21.42 23.87 5.24
C PRO A 138 -21.87 24.54 6.55
N GLU A 139 -21.14 25.55 7.03
CA GLU A 139 -21.75 26.47 7.98
C GLU A 139 -22.85 27.24 7.23
N GLY A 140 -24.11 26.89 7.54
CA GLY A 140 -25.27 27.69 7.19
C GLY A 140 -26.11 27.18 6.02
N ALA A 141 -26.69 25.99 6.13
CA ALA A 141 -27.92 25.64 5.40
C ALA A 141 -28.82 24.76 6.26
N THR A 142 -29.66 25.40 7.09
CA THR A 142 -30.85 24.76 7.65
C THR A 142 -31.80 24.44 6.50
N THR A 143 -31.88 23.17 6.10
CA THR A 143 -33.11 22.39 5.82
C THR A 143 -32.76 21.10 5.08
N GLU A 144 -32.91 19.97 5.77
CA GLU A 144 -33.39 18.68 5.23
C GLU A 144 -32.68 18.10 3.99
N ASP A 145 -31.39 17.75 4.13
CA ASP A 145 -30.84 16.57 3.44
C ASP A 145 -29.61 16.06 4.22
N GLY A 146 -29.89 15.23 5.23
CA GLY A 146 -28.87 14.63 6.08
C GLY A 146 -28.04 13.62 5.29
N PHE A 147 -26.74 13.87 5.19
CA PHE A 147 -25.73 12.92 4.72
C PHE A 147 -25.66 11.72 5.68
N ALA A 148 -26.58 10.77 5.54
CA ALA A 148 -26.56 9.49 6.23
C ALA A 148 -25.74 8.50 5.41
N PHE A 149 -24.59 8.10 5.95
CA PHE A 149 -23.81 6.97 5.44
C PHE A 149 -24.44 5.70 6.01
N GLU A 150 -25.50 5.21 5.36
CA GLU A 150 -26.14 3.96 5.75
C GLU A 150 -25.33 2.79 5.18
N ASP A 151 -24.71 2.04 6.09
CA ASP A 151 -23.97 0.82 5.81
C ASP A 151 -24.96 -0.33 5.67
N GLN A 152 -25.30 -0.71 4.44
CA GLN A 152 -26.06 -1.92 4.14
C GLN A 152 -25.14 -2.98 3.55
N SER A 153 -24.55 -3.78 4.44
CA SER A 153 -24.01 -5.08 4.13
C SER A 153 -25.04 -6.17 4.48
N ALA A 154 -25.75 -6.70 3.49
CA ALA A 154 -26.38 -8.01 3.53
C ALA A 154 -26.52 -8.53 2.10
N GLY A 155 -25.95 -9.71 1.84
CA GLY A 155 -25.60 -10.17 0.50
C GLY A 155 -26.70 -10.87 -0.29
N GLU A 156 -26.41 -11.10 -1.57
CA GLU A 156 -26.78 -12.30 -2.33
C GLU A 156 -25.87 -12.42 -3.58
N PRO A 157 -25.63 -13.65 -4.09
CA PRO A 157 -24.60 -13.93 -5.07
C PRO A 157 -25.15 -13.80 -6.50
N ALA A 158 -24.70 -12.80 -7.25
CA ALA A 158 -25.00 -12.68 -8.67
C ALA A 158 -23.74 -12.90 -9.51
N THR A 159 -23.67 -14.11 -10.07
CA THR A 159 -22.83 -14.50 -11.21
C THR A 159 -22.95 -13.47 -12.32
N SER A 160 -21.92 -12.68 -12.54
CA SER A 160 -21.76 -11.95 -13.80
C SER A 160 -20.27 -11.78 -14.09
N SER A 161 -19.83 -12.53 -15.10
CA SER A 161 -18.64 -12.25 -15.88
C SER A 161 -18.68 -10.80 -16.35
N SER A 162 -17.94 -9.93 -15.67
CA SER A 162 -17.73 -8.56 -16.12
C SER A 162 -16.24 -8.38 -16.35
N GLN A 163 -15.94 -8.17 -17.64
CA GLN A 163 -14.65 -7.73 -18.13
C GLN A 163 -14.19 -6.54 -17.31
N GLN A 164 -12.88 -6.52 -17.07
CA GLN A 164 -12.15 -5.51 -16.34
C GLN A 164 -12.30 -4.15 -17.05
N GLN A 165 -13.42 -3.46 -16.82
CA GLN A 165 -13.67 -2.14 -17.37
C GLN A 165 -12.89 -1.16 -16.51
N GLN A 166 -11.70 -0.82 -17.00
CA GLN A 166 -10.86 0.24 -16.50
C GLN A 166 -11.70 1.52 -16.45
N SER A 167 -12.00 1.99 -15.24
CA SER A 167 -12.73 3.24 -15.00
C SER A 167 -12.09 4.36 -15.83
N ASP A 168 -12.87 4.98 -16.71
CA ASP A 168 -12.38 5.98 -17.66
C ASP A 168 -12.06 7.29 -16.93
N TRP A 169 -10.86 7.36 -16.36
CA TRP A 169 -10.33 8.52 -15.64
C TRP A 169 -10.10 9.74 -16.54
N SER A 170 -10.32 9.61 -17.85
CA SER A 170 -10.16 10.71 -18.81
C SER A 170 -11.08 11.90 -18.48
N LEU A 171 -12.31 11.64 -18.02
CA LEU A 171 -13.26 12.68 -17.63
C LEU A 171 -12.80 13.44 -16.37
N VAL A 172 -12.23 12.72 -15.41
CA VAL A 172 -11.67 13.31 -14.18
C VAL A 172 -10.44 14.15 -14.52
N TRP A 173 -9.56 13.65 -15.41
CA TRP A 173 -8.43 14.42 -15.89
C TRP A 173 -8.88 15.71 -16.57
N GLU A 174 -9.87 15.62 -17.47
CA GLU A 174 -10.35 16.78 -18.22
C GLU A 174 -10.94 17.85 -17.29
N CYS A 175 -11.61 17.48 -16.20
CA CYS A 175 -12.08 18.42 -15.18
C CYS A 175 -10.93 19.18 -14.48
N PHE A 176 -9.76 18.56 -14.29
CA PHE A 176 -8.58 19.22 -13.72
C PHE A 176 -7.87 20.11 -14.74
N ASP A 177 -7.88 19.74 -16.03
CA ASP A 177 -7.31 20.57 -17.10
C ASP A 177 -8.23 21.74 -17.50
N LYS A 178 -9.55 21.54 -17.38
CA LYS A 178 -10.61 22.48 -17.75
C LYS A 178 -11.69 22.56 -16.65
N PRO A 179 -11.46 23.34 -15.58
CA PRO A 179 -12.39 23.43 -14.45
C PRO A 179 -13.75 24.05 -14.80
N HIS A 180 -13.89 24.71 -15.95
CA HIS A 180 -15.17 25.29 -16.40
C HIS A 180 -16.24 24.23 -16.75
N ILE A 181 -15.83 22.99 -17.02
CA ILE A 181 -16.74 21.87 -17.26
C ILE A 181 -17.61 21.61 -16.02
N LEU A 182 -17.07 21.88 -14.83
CA LEU A 182 -17.75 21.71 -13.55
C LEU A 182 -18.87 22.72 -13.32
N LEU A 183 -18.84 23.88 -14.01
CA LEU A 183 -19.87 24.92 -13.93
C LEU A 183 -21.16 24.55 -14.71
N SER A 184 -21.15 23.47 -15.50
CA SER A 184 -22.28 23.06 -16.34
C SER A 184 -23.36 22.24 -15.60
N GLY A 185 -23.26 22.07 -14.28
CA GLY A 185 -24.37 21.66 -13.39
C GLY A 185 -24.82 20.19 -13.43
N GLY A 186 -24.26 19.33 -14.27
CA GLY A 186 -24.79 17.97 -14.51
C GLY A 186 -24.15 16.80 -13.75
N MET A 187 -23.12 17.03 -12.93
CA MET A 187 -22.20 15.95 -12.51
C MET A 187 -22.34 15.50 -11.05
N ALA A 188 -23.21 16.09 -10.22
CA ALA A 188 -23.15 15.91 -8.75
C ALA A 188 -23.32 14.44 -8.29
N LYS A 189 -24.29 13.70 -8.84
CA LYS A 189 -24.57 12.30 -8.46
C LYS A 189 -23.56 11.32 -9.06
N ALA A 190 -23.26 11.47 -10.36
CA ALA A 190 -22.21 10.70 -11.03
C ALA A 190 -20.83 10.90 -10.38
N MET A 191 -20.54 12.10 -9.89
CA MET A 191 -19.29 12.41 -9.19
C MET A 191 -19.18 11.71 -7.84
N GLN A 192 -20.26 11.61 -7.07
CA GLN A 192 -20.24 10.87 -5.81
C GLN A 192 -19.92 9.39 -6.03
N ASP A 193 -20.46 8.80 -7.10
CA ASP A 193 -20.17 7.40 -7.45
C ASP A 193 -18.73 7.22 -7.94
N ILE A 194 -18.20 8.17 -8.72
CA ILE A 194 -16.80 8.20 -9.15
C ILE A 194 -15.84 8.28 -7.94
N VAL A 195 -16.16 9.11 -6.96
CA VAL A 195 -15.33 9.29 -5.76
C VAL A 195 -15.40 8.05 -4.87
N LYS A 196 -16.60 7.49 -4.65
CA LYS A 196 -16.77 6.23 -3.91
C LYS A 196 -16.01 5.07 -4.58
N SER A 197 -16.07 4.99 -5.92
CA SER A 197 -15.25 4.04 -6.69
C SER A 197 -13.76 4.30 -6.47
N ALA A 198 -13.29 5.55 -6.59
CA ALA A 198 -11.88 5.90 -6.42
C ALA A 198 -11.33 5.52 -5.03
N VAL A 199 -12.12 5.70 -3.98
CA VAL A 199 -11.77 5.31 -2.60
C VAL A 199 -11.58 3.79 -2.50
N GLY A 200 -12.54 3.01 -3.03
CA GLY A 200 -12.45 1.55 -3.06
C GLY A 200 -11.28 1.06 -3.92
N ASP A 201 -11.06 1.70 -5.06
CA ASP A 201 -9.99 1.38 -5.99
C ASP A 201 -8.61 1.66 -5.37
N MET A 202 -8.43 2.75 -4.62
CA MET A 202 -7.17 3.04 -3.93
C MET A 202 -6.83 1.97 -2.88
N ARG A 203 -7.81 1.57 -2.05
CA ARG A 203 -7.62 0.49 -1.07
C ARG A 203 -7.23 -0.83 -1.74
N ARG A 204 -7.94 -1.20 -2.81
CA ARG A 204 -7.67 -2.43 -3.58
C ARG A 204 -6.31 -2.39 -4.27
N TYR A 205 -5.95 -1.25 -4.85
CA TYR A 205 -4.67 -1.05 -5.53
C TYR A 205 -3.50 -1.24 -4.58
N TYR A 206 -3.50 -0.60 -3.42
CA TYR A 206 -2.40 -0.73 -2.46
C TYR A 206 -2.36 -2.08 -1.75
N SER A 207 -3.51 -2.69 -1.47
CA SER A 207 -3.56 -4.07 -1.00
C SER A 207 -2.88 -5.03 -1.99
N ARG A 208 -3.19 -4.91 -3.29
CA ARG A 208 -2.51 -5.68 -4.33
C ARG A 208 -1.03 -5.33 -4.45
N LYS A 209 -0.67 -4.05 -4.32
CA LYS A 209 0.71 -3.60 -4.38
C LYS A 209 1.56 -4.18 -3.25
N ILE A 210 1.02 -4.31 -2.05
CA ILE A 210 1.68 -4.96 -0.91
C ILE A 210 1.96 -6.43 -1.24
N VAL A 211 0.99 -7.14 -1.83
CA VAL A 211 1.20 -8.53 -2.29
C VAL A 211 2.33 -8.61 -3.31
N ASP A 212 2.36 -7.71 -4.30
CA ASP A 212 3.44 -7.66 -5.30
C ASP A 212 4.82 -7.40 -4.66
N VAL A 213 4.88 -6.54 -3.64
CA VAL A 213 6.11 -6.26 -2.88
C VAL A 213 6.55 -7.51 -2.12
N LEU A 214 5.65 -8.20 -1.43
CA LEU A 214 5.96 -9.45 -0.72
C LEU A 214 6.51 -10.52 -1.67
N VAL A 215 5.86 -10.72 -2.82
CA VAL A 215 6.35 -11.66 -3.85
C VAL A 215 7.76 -11.28 -4.29
N ARG A 216 8.04 -9.99 -4.48
CA ARG A 216 9.35 -9.49 -4.91
C ARG A 216 10.43 -9.72 -3.85
N VAL A 217 10.14 -9.49 -2.58
CA VAL A 217 11.06 -9.73 -1.45
C VAL A 217 11.37 -11.22 -1.30
N THR A 218 10.34 -12.07 -1.38
CA THR A 218 10.50 -13.53 -1.33
C THR A 218 11.34 -14.04 -2.50
N ARG A 219 11.03 -13.59 -3.72
CA ARG A 219 11.81 -13.96 -4.92
C ARG A 219 13.26 -13.54 -4.82
N THR A 220 13.51 -12.30 -4.38
CA THR A 220 14.87 -11.77 -4.24
C THR A 220 15.68 -12.57 -3.21
N SER A 221 15.06 -12.95 -2.08
CA SER A 221 15.72 -13.74 -1.04
C SER A 221 16.01 -15.18 -1.50
N LEU A 222 15.07 -15.81 -2.20
CA LEU A 222 15.27 -17.15 -2.77
C LEU A 222 16.31 -17.15 -3.89
N ASP A 223 16.32 -16.11 -4.74
CA ASP A 223 17.35 -15.96 -5.79
C ASP A 223 18.74 -15.77 -5.18
N ALA A 224 18.85 -15.03 -4.08
CA ALA A 224 20.11 -14.87 -3.36
C ALA A 224 20.61 -16.22 -2.80
N LEU A 225 19.75 -17.01 -2.17
CA LEU A 225 20.08 -18.37 -1.72
C LEU A 225 20.46 -19.27 -2.90
N ARG A 226 19.67 -19.27 -3.99
CA ARG A 226 19.95 -20.07 -5.18
C ARG A 226 21.32 -19.77 -5.76
N ARG A 227 21.70 -18.49 -5.90
CA ARG A 227 23.02 -18.10 -6.44
C ARG A 227 24.18 -18.67 -5.63
N ARG A 228 24.05 -18.75 -4.30
CA ARG A 228 25.10 -19.33 -3.44
C ARG A 228 25.31 -20.83 -3.65
N PHE A 229 24.29 -21.56 -4.11
CA PHE A 229 24.37 -23.02 -4.34
C PHE A 229 24.41 -23.44 -5.82
N ALA A 230 24.10 -22.55 -6.77
CA ALA A 230 24.03 -22.83 -8.23
C ALA A 230 25.40 -22.81 -8.94
N MET A 231 25.78 -23.91 -9.62
CA MET A 231 27.16 -24.17 -10.10
C MET A 231 27.78 -23.04 -10.94
N GLU A 232 26.94 -22.23 -11.58
CA GLU A 232 27.33 -21.03 -12.33
C GLU A 232 28.19 -20.03 -11.53
N TYR A 233 28.12 -20.04 -10.19
CA TYR A 233 28.80 -19.07 -9.31
C TYR A 233 29.95 -19.66 -8.48
N ILE A 234 30.50 -20.84 -8.82
CA ILE A 234 31.48 -21.56 -7.97
C ILE A 234 32.67 -20.70 -7.53
N SER A 235 33.19 -19.83 -8.40
CA SER A 235 34.36 -18.98 -8.12
C SER A 235 34.12 -17.87 -7.09
N GLU A 236 32.87 -17.51 -6.80
CA GLU A 236 32.48 -16.43 -5.89
C GLU A 236 31.90 -16.93 -4.56
N ARG A 237 31.97 -18.25 -4.32
CA ARG A 237 31.36 -18.87 -3.15
C ARG A 237 32.29 -18.94 -1.96
N THR A 238 31.70 -18.72 -0.81
CA THR A 238 32.28 -19.07 0.48
C THR A 238 31.62 -20.31 1.05
N PRO A 239 32.37 -21.11 1.83
CA PRO A 239 31.84 -22.32 2.45
C PRO A 239 30.74 -21.97 3.44
N VAL A 240 29.51 -22.46 3.19
CA VAL A 240 28.33 -22.16 4.03
C VAL A 240 28.18 -23.14 5.18
N PHE A 241 28.47 -24.43 4.95
CA PHE A 241 28.19 -25.50 5.89
C PHE A 241 29.46 -26.20 6.38
N LYS A 242 29.49 -26.47 7.68
CA LYS A 242 30.45 -27.39 8.30
C LYS A 242 29.88 -28.81 8.24
N ILE A 243 30.65 -29.74 7.66
CA ILE A 243 30.28 -31.16 7.54
C ILE A 243 31.40 -31.99 8.19
N ASN A 244 31.02 -33.01 8.96
CA ASN A 244 31.96 -33.87 9.67
C ASN A 244 32.10 -35.21 8.93
N SER A 245 33.31 -35.76 8.88
CA SER A 245 33.55 -37.14 8.43
C SER A 245 33.55 -38.09 9.63
N VAL A 246 32.75 -39.15 9.57
CA VAL A 246 32.63 -40.16 10.63
C VAL A 246 33.07 -41.51 10.09
N LEU A 247 33.86 -42.26 10.87
CA LEU A 247 34.31 -43.59 10.45
C LEU A 247 33.23 -44.63 10.75
N ILE A 248 32.64 -45.21 9.69
CA ILE A 248 31.68 -46.32 9.77
C ILE A 248 32.34 -47.55 9.16
N ILE A 249 33.22 -48.20 9.93
CA ILE A 249 34.13 -49.24 9.44
C ILE A 249 33.38 -50.29 8.57
N PRO A 250 33.87 -50.60 7.35
CA PRO A 250 35.12 -50.17 6.73
C PRO A 250 35.03 -48.88 5.90
N LYS A 251 33.88 -48.19 5.89
CA LYS A 251 33.58 -47.04 5.04
C LYS A 251 33.68 -45.72 5.82
N VAL A 252 34.00 -44.63 5.12
CA VAL A 252 33.88 -43.28 5.68
C VAL A 252 32.48 -42.78 5.40
N GLY A 253 31.74 -42.45 6.45
CA GLY A 253 30.46 -41.75 6.37
C GLY A 253 30.65 -40.23 6.45
N ILE A 254 29.73 -39.49 5.85
CA ILE A 254 29.67 -38.03 5.93
C ILE A 254 28.42 -37.69 6.76
N GLN A 255 28.59 -36.90 7.82
CA GLN A 255 27.51 -36.48 8.71
C GLN A 255 27.55 -34.96 8.90
N PRO A 256 26.46 -34.23 8.64
CA PRO A 256 25.18 -34.71 8.09
C PRO A 256 25.31 -35.18 6.63
N THR A 257 24.41 -36.08 6.21
CA THR A 257 24.39 -36.59 4.83
C THR A 257 23.98 -35.51 3.84
N LEU A 258 24.28 -35.67 2.55
CA LEU A 258 23.87 -34.70 1.52
C LEU A 258 22.34 -34.58 1.43
N ASP A 259 21.63 -35.69 1.64
CA ASP A 259 20.17 -35.74 1.66
C ASP A 259 19.60 -34.92 2.82
N GLU A 260 20.21 -35.01 4.02
CA GLU A 260 19.85 -34.18 5.18
C GLU A 260 20.08 -32.70 4.90
N VAL A 261 21.21 -32.34 4.27
CA VAL A 261 21.49 -30.94 3.89
C VAL A 261 20.42 -30.42 2.92
N GLN A 262 20.07 -31.23 1.93
CA GLN A 262 19.05 -30.88 0.94
C GLN A 262 17.67 -30.73 1.57
N GLU A 263 17.29 -31.62 2.49
CA GLU A 263 16.03 -31.52 3.22
C GLU A 263 15.95 -30.22 4.03
N VAL A 264 17.02 -29.86 4.74
CA VAL A 264 17.08 -28.61 5.49
C VAL A 264 17.00 -27.39 4.58
N LEU A 265 17.66 -27.40 3.42
CA LEU A 265 17.55 -26.31 2.44
C LEU A 265 16.12 -26.16 1.90
N VAL A 266 15.44 -27.27 1.62
CA VAL A 266 14.04 -27.26 1.20
C VAL A 266 13.14 -26.72 2.31
N ARG A 267 13.37 -27.13 3.57
CA ARG A 267 12.65 -26.62 4.74
C ARG A 267 12.83 -25.12 4.90
N VAL A 268 14.06 -24.63 4.80
CA VAL A 268 14.40 -23.20 4.82
C VAL A 268 13.70 -22.44 3.69
N GLY A 269 13.70 -22.97 2.47
CA GLY A 269 12.98 -22.37 1.35
C GLY A 269 11.47 -22.25 1.62
N LYS A 270 10.87 -23.29 2.22
CA LYS A 270 9.46 -23.26 2.64
C LYS A 270 9.21 -22.22 3.73
N ASN A 271 10.10 -22.09 4.71
CA ASN A 271 10.01 -21.08 5.77
C ASN A 271 10.07 -19.65 5.22
N ILE A 272 10.94 -19.39 4.25
CA ILE A 272 11.03 -18.07 3.59
C ILE A 272 9.74 -17.74 2.83
N VAL A 273 9.17 -18.71 2.11
CA VAL A 273 7.89 -18.52 1.40
C VAL A 273 6.72 -18.35 2.38
N SER A 274 6.76 -19.00 3.55
CA SER A 274 5.71 -18.90 4.55
C SER A 274 5.67 -17.55 5.27
N VAL A 275 6.76 -16.77 5.25
CA VAL A 275 6.81 -15.40 5.82
C VAL A 275 5.68 -14.52 5.28
N SER A 276 5.41 -14.59 3.97
CA SER A 276 4.35 -13.78 3.35
C SER A 276 2.95 -14.12 3.87
N LYS A 277 2.73 -15.33 4.40
CA LYS A 277 1.45 -15.75 5.03
C LYS A 277 1.24 -15.09 6.40
N GLY A 278 2.31 -14.66 7.06
CA GLY A 278 2.26 -13.94 8.33
C GLY A 278 1.83 -12.48 8.20
N VAL A 279 1.67 -11.97 6.98
CA VAL A 279 1.25 -10.58 6.74
C VAL A 279 -0.27 -10.54 6.55
N GLY A 280 -0.95 -9.81 7.45
CA GLY A 280 -2.40 -9.59 7.38
C GLY A 280 -2.84 -8.98 6.05
N GLN A 281 -3.96 -9.46 5.52
CA GLN A 281 -4.61 -8.87 4.35
C GLN A 281 -5.46 -7.68 4.76
N TRP A 282 -5.43 -6.63 3.95
CA TRP A 282 -6.20 -5.41 4.20
C TRP A 282 -7.69 -5.70 3.98
N THR A 283 -8.48 -5.71 5.05
CA THR A 283 -9.93 -5.89 4.99
C THR A 283 -10.62 -4.55 5.00
N ALA A 284 -10.43 -3.73 3.97
CA ALA A 284 -11.29 -2.61 3.56
C ALA A 284 -12.02 -1.76 4.66
N GLY A 285 -11.46 -1.59 5.87
CA GLY A 285 -12.06 -0.88 7.00
C GLY A 285 -12.76 -1.71 8.09
N GLU A 286 -12.79 -3.04 8.01
CA GLU A 286 -13.19 -3.89 9.14
C GLU A 286 -12.01 -4.05 10.12
N VAL A 287 -12.22 -3.64 11.38
CA VAL A 287 -11.26 -3.82 12.47
C VAL A 287 -11.02 -5.31 12.67
N GLN A 288 -9.86 -5.81 12.26
CA GLN A 288 -9.50 -7.19 12.58
C GLN A 288 -9.17 -7.31 14.05
N VAL A 289 -9.90 -8.18 14.76
CA VAL A 289 -9.39 -8.84 15.96
C VAL A 289 -8.23 -9.73 15.50
N THR A 290 -7.05 -9.13 15.53
CA THR A 290 -5.70 -9.72 15.56
C THR A 290 -5.70 -11.24 15.83
N LYS A 291 -5.89 -12.06 14.78
CA LYS A 291 -5.68 -13.54 14.80
C LYS A 291 -4.18 -13.88 14.76
N TYR A 292 -3.34 -13.12 15.47
CA TYR A 292 -1.87 -13.27 15.41
C TYR A 292 -1.36 -14.42 16.30
N CYS A 293 -2.23 -15.08 17.08
CA CYS A 293 -1.85 -16.22 17.92
C CYS A 293 -2.01 -17.59 17.26
N ILE A 294 -2.71 -17.73 16.13
CA ILE A 294 -3.03 -19.07 15.60
C ILE A 294 -1.96 -19.58 14.62
N PHE A 295 -1.43 -18.73 13.73
CA PHE A 295 -0.41 -19.17 12.76
C PHE A 295 0.99 -19.39 13.37
N MET A 296 1.32 -18.69 14.46
CA MET A 296 2.58 -18.94 15.20
C MET A 296 2.56 -20.32 15.90
N TYR A 297 1.38 -20.86 16.24
CA TYR A 297 1.23 -22.19 16.83
C TYR A 297 1.35 -23.32 15.82
N ASP A 298 0.90 -23.12 14.57
CA ASP A 298 0.94 -24.16 13.53
C ASP A 298 2.34 -24.36 12.92
N ILE A 299 3.20 -23.32 12.93
CA ILE A 299 4.61 -23.46 12.51
C ILE A 299 5.43 -24.26 13.55
N GLN A 300 4.99 -24.34 14.82
CA GLN A 300 5.65 -25.18 15.83
C GLN A 300 5.17 -26.65 15.82
N LYS A 301 4.18 -27.01 14.99
CA LYS A 301 3.57 -28.36 14.97
C LYS A 301 3.81 -29.18 13.70
N GLN A 302 4.61 -28.68 12.76
CA GLN A 302 5.12 -29.44 11.60
C GLN A 302 6.63 -29.58 11.65
#